data_AF-A0A0G1QPS0-F1
#
_entry.id   AF-A0A0G1QPS0-F1
#
_cell.length_a   1.000
_cell.length_b   1.000
_cell.length_c   1.000
_cell.angle_alpha   90.00
_cell.angle_beta   90.00
_cell.angle_gamma   90.00
#
_symmetry.space_group_name_H-M   'P 1'
#
loop_
_entity.id
_entity.type
_entity.pdbx_description
1 polymer ?
#
loop_
_entity_poly.entity_id
_entity_poly.type
_entity_poly.pdbx_seq_one_letter_code
_entity_poly.pdbx_strand_id
1 'polypeptide(L)' 'MGGSFHLALGRSYQNETYKGKTVKLFNGNISKIHWDITIMMRPEYGGGEVIVDGETIQKNGKFTVRGLGMLNG' A
#
# COMPACT_ATOMS: atom_id res chain seq x y z
N MET A 1 9.05 -9.68 -7.26
CA MET A 1 9.38 -8.25 -7.05
C MET A 1 8.50 -7.73 -5.93
N GLY A 2 9.08 -7.28 -4.83
CA GLY A 2 8.35 -6.84 -3.64
C GLY A 2 9.28 -6.07 -2.70
N GLY A 3 8.70 -5.58 -1.60
CA GLY A 3 9.43 -4.82 -0.58
C GLY A 3 9.48 -3.31 -0.84
N SER A 4 8.47 -2.78 -1.52
CA SER A 4 8.22 -1.35 -1.60
C SER A 4 6.89 -1.00 -0.98
N PHE A 5 6.73 0.28 -0.64
CA PHE A 5 5.48 0.87 -0.21
C PHE A 5 5.16 2.04 -1.16
N HIS A 6 3.89 2.25 -1.50
CA HIS A 6 3.50 3.40 -2.30
C HIS A 6 2.31 4.14 -1.70
N LEU A 7 2.23 5.42 -2.03
CA LEU A 7 1.09 6.27 -1.77
C LEU A 7 0.68 6.94 -3.07
N ALA A 8 -0.64 6.96 -3.32
CA ALA A 8 -1.21 7.72 -4.41
C ALA A 8 -1.61 9.11 -3.91
N LEU A 9 -1.01 10.15 -4.47
CA LEU A 9 -1.43 11.54 -4.25
C LEU A 9 -2.46 11.95 -5.31
N GLY A 10 -3.48 12.69 -4.87
CA GLY A 10 -4.54 13.20 -5.75
C GLY A 10 -5.74 12.26 -5.84
N ARG A 11 -6.31 12.13 -7.04
CA ARG A 11 -7.66 11.63 -7.27
C ARG A 11 -7.85 10.24 -6.66
N SER A 12 -8.79 10.12 -5.74
CA SER A 12 -9.24 8.82 -5.23
C SER A 12 -10.04 8.05 -6.28
N TYR A 13 -10.06 6.72 -6.17
CA TYR A 13 -10.94 5.90 -6.99
C TYR A 13 -12.41 6.19 -6.68
N GLN A 14 -13.26 6.15 -7.71
CA GLN A 14 -14.68 6.51 -7.61
C GLN A 14 -15.60 5.34 -7.93
N ASN A 15 -15.06 4.15 -8.21
CA ASN A 15 -15.87 2.97 -8.49
C ASN A 15 -16.70 2.60 -7.25
N GLU A 16 -18.00 2.41 -7.45
CA GLU A 16 -18.93 1.94 -6.41
C GLU A 16 -19.10 0.41 -6.44
N THR A 17 -18.61 -0.24 -7.50
CA THR A 17 -18.62 -1.70 -7.66
C THR A 17 -17.28 -2.23 -8.10
N TYR A 18 -16.82 -3.31 -7.48
CA TYR A 18 -15.62 -4.06 -7.88
C TYR A 18 -15.90 -5.56 -7.83
N LYS A 19 -15.68 -6.27 -8.94
CA LYS A 19 -15.96 -7.72 -9.08
C LYS A 19 -17.35 -8.12 -8.58
N GLY A 20 -18.38 -7.34 -8.92
CA GLY A 20 -19.77 -7.58 -8.53
C GLY A 20 -20.11 -7.26 -7.08
N LYS A 21 -19.17 -6.72 -6.28
CA LYS A 21 -19.41 -6.29 -4.90
C LYS A 21 -19.50 -4.77 -4.82
N THR A 22 -20.43 -4.26 -4.03
CA THR A 22 -20.47 -2.84 -3.65
C THR A 22 -19.23 -2.50 -2.82
N VAL A 23 -18.54 -1.43 -3.18
CA VAL A 23 -17.34 -0.92 -2.50
C VAL A 23 -17.44 0.58 -2.28
N LYS A 24 -16.84 1.09 -1.19
CA LYS A 24 -16.72 2.52 -0.92
C LYS A 24 -15.26 2.95 -1.09
N LEU A 25 -14.90 3.36 -2.30
CA LEU A 25 -13.54 3.81 -2.61
C LEU A 25 -13.37 5.32 -2.55
N PHE A 26 -14.45 6.06 -2.83
CA PHE A 26 -14.41 7.51 -2.81
C PHE A 26 -14.28 8.03 -1.38
N ASN A 27 -13.20 8.75 -1.11
CA ASN A 27 -12.88 9.33 0.20
C ASN A 27 -13.00 10.86 0.22
N GLY A 28 -13.56 11.47 -0.82
CA GLY A 28 -13.66 12.92 -0.95
C GLY A 28 -12.51 13.58 -1.71
N ASN A 29 -11.38 12.89 -1.93
CA ASN A 29 -10.24 13.49 -2.63
C ASN A 29 -10.49 13.56 -4.14
N ILE A 30 -10.69 14.77 -4.64
CA ILE A 30 -10.95 15.08 -6.06
C ILE A 30 -9.76 15.85 -6.60
N SER A 31 -9.14 15.32 -7.66
CA SER A 31 -8.03 15.96 -8.35
C SER A 31 -8.02 15.58 -9.83
N LYS A 32 -7.29 16.34 -10.65
CA LYS A 32 -7.00 16.01 -12.05
C LYS A 32 -5.82 15.03 -12.19
N ILE A 33 -5.03 14.84 -11.13
CA ILE A 33 -3.86 13.96 -11.12
C ILE A 33 -4.07 12.78 -10.17
N HIS A 34 -3.43 11.66 -10.46
CA HIS A 34 -3.26 10.50 -9.61
C HIS A 34 -1.81 10.04 -9.76
N TRP A 35 -0.98 10.27 -8.73
CA TRP A 35 0.45 10.03 -8.79
C TRP A 35 0.89 9.04 -7.73
N ASP A 36 1.43 7.92 -8.18
CA ASP A 36 1.99 6.87 -7.33
C ASP A 36 3.44 7.19 -6.97
N ILE A 37 3.68 7.50 -5.71
CA ILE A 37 5.02 7.67 -5.15
C ILE A 37 5.40 6.37 -4.46
N THR A 38 6.54 5.79 -4.85
CA THR A 38 7.03 4.53 -4.29
C THR A 38 8.31 4.75 -3.50
N ILE A 39 8.45 4.05 -2.38
CA ILE A 39 9.69 3.93 -1.59
C ILE A 39 10.16 2.48 -1.54
N MET A 40 11.46 2.26 -1.76
CA MET A 40 12.07 0.93 -1.66
C MET A 40 12.50 0.66 -0.22
N MET A 41 11.95 -0.39 0.38
CA MET A 41 12.13 -0.68 1.82
C MET A 41 13.11 -1.84 2.06
N ARG A 42 13.81 -2.34 1.03
CA ARG A 42 14.77 -3.44 1.20
C ARG A 42 16.09 -2.94 1.83
N PRO A 43 16.83 -3.78 2.59
CA PRO A 43 18.03 -3.35 3.31
C PRO A 43 19.07 -2.63 2.43
N GLU A 44 19.23 -3.05 1.18
CA GLU A 44 20.21 -2.46 0.26
C GLU A 44 19.86 -1.02 -0.18
N TYR A 45 18.66 -0.54 0.16
CA TYR A 45 18.22 0.85 -0.06
C TYR A 45 17.98 1.61 1.25
N GLY A 46 18.48 1.10 2.38
CA GLY A 46 18.32 1.71 3.71
C GLY A 46 17.26 1.03 4.59
N GLY A 47 16.53 0.06 4.06
CA GLY A 47 15.53 -0.69 4.82
C GLY A 47 14.28 0.15 5.17
N GLY A 48 13.53 -0.30 6.16
CA GLY A 48 12.38 0.44 6.67
C GLY A 48 11.33 -0.44 7.33
N GLU A 49 10.38 0.20 8.01
CA GLU A 49 9.24 -0.45 8.63
C GLU A 49 7.95 0.21 8.17
N VAL A 50 6.94 -0.60 7.89
CA VAL A 50 5.55 -0.14 7.71
C VAL A 50 4.81 -0.48 8.99
N ILE A 51 4.33 0.56 9.68
CA ILE A 51 3.63 0.46 10.97
C ILE A 51 2.18 0.89 10.75
N VAL A 52 1.23 0.03 11.15
CA VAL A 52 -0.21 0.29 11.08
C VAL A 52 -0.79 0.04 12.47
N ASP A 53 -1.53 1.00 13.01
CA ASP A 53 -2.13 0.93 14.36
C ASP A 53 -1.14 0.56 15.48
N GLY A 54 0.12 0.98 15.33
CA GLY A 54 1.20 0.68 16.28
C GLY A 54 1.90 -0.66 16.08
N GLU A 55 1.47 -1.48 15.11
CA GLU A 55 2.10 -2.77 14.80
C GLU A 55 2.92 -2.72 13.51
N THR A 56 4.15 -3.26 13.55
CA THR A 56 4.99 -3.41 12.36
C THR A 56 4.46 -4.56 11.49
N ILE A 57 3.87 -4.23 10.33
CA ILE A 57 3.30 -5.21 9.39
C ILE A 57 4.29 -5.63 8.29
N GLN A 58 5.30 -4.81 8.03
CA GLN A 58 6.37 -5.07 7.08
C GLN A 58 7.67 -4.50 7.64
N LYS A 59 8.75 -5.28 7.56
CA LYS A 59 10.11 -4.87 7.92
C LYS A 59 11.07 -5.26 6.81
N ASN A 60 11.89 -4.32 6.39
CA ASN A 60 12.93 -4.51 5.38
C ASN A 60 12.39 -5.15 4.08
N GLY A 61 11.21 -4.70 3.66
CA GLY A 61 10.54 -5.18 2.46
C GLY A 61 9.89 -6.57 2.57
N LYS A 62 9.78 -7.12 3.79
CA LYS A 62 9.11 -8.40 4.05
C LYS A 62 7.96 -8.24 5.05
N PHE A 63 6.81 -8.79 4.74
CA PHE A 63 5.67 -8.86 5.65
C PHE A 63 6.00 -9.76 6.84
N THR A 64 5.73 -9.27 8.05
CA THR A 64 6.02 -9.92 9.33
C THR A 64 4.78 -10.66 9.87
N VAL A 65 3.59 -10.24 9.48
CA VAL A 65 2.32 -10.85 9.88
C VAL A 65 2.15 -12.20 9.17
N ARG A 66 1.89 -13.25 9.95
CA ARG A 66 1.75 -14.64 9.44
C ARG A 66 0.76 -14.74 8.27
N GLY A 67 -0.39 -14.07 8.36
CA GLY A 67 -1.42 -14.09 7.32
C GLY A 67 -1.01 -13.43 5.99
N LEU A 68 0.04 -12.60 6.01
CA LEU A 68 0.57 -11.89 4.85
C LEU A 68 1.84 -12.54 4.29
N GLY A 69 2.31 -13.64 4.89
CA GLY A 69 3.57 -14.30 4.51
C GLY A 69 3.63 -14.73 3.04
N MET A 70 2.49 -15.08 2.44
CA MET A 70 2.39 -15.44 1.02
C MET A 70 2.74 -14.29 0.05
N LEU A 71 2.74 -13.04 0.54
CA LEU A 71 3.06 -11.85 -0.26
C LEU A 71 4.58 -11.61 -0.35
N ASN A 72 5.39 -12.37 0.38
CA ASN A 72 6.84 -12.20 0.41
C ASN A 72 7.58 -12.75 -0.82
N GLY A 73 6.87 -13.41 -1.73
CA GLY A 73 7.45 -14.15 -2.85
C GLY A 73 7.79 -15.57 -2.43
#